data_AF-A0A151BLI3-F1
#
_entry.id   AF-A0A151BLI3-F1
#
_cell.length_a   1.000
_cell.length_b   1.000
_cell.length_c   1.000
_cell.angle_alpha   90.00
_cell.angle_beta   90.00
_cell.angle_gamma   90.00
#
_symmetry.space_group_name_H-M   'P 1'
#
loop_
_entity.id
_entity.type
_entity.pdbx_description
1 polymer ?
#
loop_
_entity_poly.entity_id
_entity_poly.type
_entity_poly.pdbx_seq_one_letter_code
_entity_poly.pdbx_strand_id
1 'polypeptide(L)'
;MACTLHHENRIWPEASRIRVFMLVPGVEIPHLCVQCTDYPCVESCPFNALSVDERTSAVLVDREKCTGCGSCIEACPGRIPHIHPRDGYALICDLCGGEPKCVEACVNAGYYALRVVREGPSVSHNLFARRPEDLTRDVAENLYGEKAEELI
;
A
#
# COMPACT_ATOMS: atom_id res chain seq x y z
N MET A 1 -2.95 1.39 -12.24
CA MET A 1 -3.74 0.69 -13.29
C MET A 1 -3.80 -0.82 -13.10
N ALA A 2 -2.67 -1.55 -13.07
CA ALA A 2 -2.67 -3.02 -13.01
C ALA A 2 -3.47 -3.62 -11.84
N CYS A 3 -3.37 -3.02 -10.65
CA CYS A 3 -4.08 -3.49 -9.46
C CYS A 3 -5.61 -3.53 -9.68
N THR A 4 -6.24 -2.44 -10.15
CA THR A 4 -7.70 -2.41 -10.30
C THR A 4 -8.17 -3.16 -11.55
N LEU A 5 -7.34 -3.25 -12.59
CA LEU A 5 -7.65 -4.15 -13.71
C LEU A 5 -7.78 -5.59 -13.22
N HIS A 6 -6.93 -6.01 -12.28
CA HIS A 6 -7.01 -7.35 -11.70
C HIS A 6 -8.18 -7.52 -10.72
N HIS A 7 -8.35 -6.61 -9.75
CA HIS A 7 -9.36 -6.78 -8.70
C HIS A 7 -10.77 -6.30 -9.07
N GLU A 8 -10.87 -5.29 -9.95
CA GLU A 8 -12.12 -4.58 -10.26
C GLU A 8 -12.53 -4.71 -11.73
N ASN A 9 -11.72 -5.36 -12.58
CA ASN A 9 -11.90 -5.47 -14.04
C ASN A 9 -12.06 -4.11 -14.76
N ARG A 10 -11.52 -3.03 -14.18
CA ARG A 10 -11.54 -1.68 -14.77
C ARG A 10 -10.42 -0.79 -14.21
N ILE A 11 -10.11 0.28 -14.93
CA ILE A 11 -9.19 1.31 -14.42
C ILE A 11 -9.97 2.17 -13.43
N TRP A 12 -9.62 2.08 -12.14
CA TRP A 12 -10.33 2.78 -11.07
C TRP A 12 -9.39 3.15 -9.92
N PRO A 13 -8.68 4.28 -10.00
CA PRO A 13 -7.66 4.67 -9.02
C PRO A 13 -8.14 4.66 -7.56
N GLU A 14 -9.38 5.09 -7.30
CA GLU A 14 -9.96 5.18 -5.96
C GLU A 14 -10.23 3.82 -5.31
N ALA A 15 -10.30 2.74 -6.10
CA ALA A 15 -10.42 1.36 -5.60
C ALA A 15 -9.07 0.61 -5.63
N SER A 16 -7.96 1.30 -5.89
CA SER A 16 -6.65 0.68 -6.01
C SER A 16 -5.97 0.48 -4.66
N ARG A 17 -5.50 -0.74 -4.41
CA ARG A 17 -4.67 -1.09 -3.24
C ARG A 17 -3.26 -0.47 -3.27
N ILE A 18 -2.90 0.20 -4.36
CA ILE A 18 -1.66 0.96 -4.55
C ILE A 18 -2.05 2.37 -4.97
N ARG A 19 -1.60 3.37 -4.22
CA ARG A 19 -1.82 4.78 -4.55
C ARG A 19 -0.48 5.43 -4.89
N VAL A 20 -0.48 6.40 -5.79
CA VAL A 20 0.71 7.19 -6.10
C VAL A 20 0.38 8.63 -5.75
N PHE A 21 1.19 9.22 -4.89
CA PHE A 21 1.04 10.61 -4.47
C PHE A 21 2.12 11.46 -5.16
N MET A 22 1.71 12.61 -5.67
CA MET A 22 2.61 13.65 -6.18
C MET A 22 2.32 14.93 -5.41
N LEU A 23 2.81 14.99 -4.16
CA LEU A 23 2.61 16.16 -3.30
C LEU A 23 3.57 17.30 -3.69
N VAL A 24 4.76 16.93 -4.17
CA VAL A 24 5.75 17.84 -4.77
C VAL A 24 5.87 17.51 -6.26
N PRO A 25 5.85 18.49 -7.18
CA PRO A 25 5.98 18.23 -8.61
C PRO A 25 7.25 17.44 -8.95
N GLY A 26 7.11 16.30 -9.63
CA GLY A 26 8.22 15.42 -9.99
C GLY A 26 8.65 14.41 -8.91
N VAL A 27 8.02 14.44 -7.73
CA VAL A 27 8.22 13.45 -6.67
C VAL A 27 6.99 12.55 -6.60
N GLU A 28 7.12 11.34 -7.15
CA GLU A 28 6.05 10.34 -7.17
C GLU A 28 6.29 9.27 -6.10
N ILE A 29 5.44 9.24 -5.09
CA ILE A 29 5.54 8.29 -3.98
C ILE A 29 4.52 7.17 -4.15
N PRO A 30 4.94 5.94 -4.50
CA PRO A 30 4.07 4.78 -4.43
C PRO A 30 3.82 4.43 -2.95
N HIS A 31 2.55 4.37 -2.59
CA HIS A 31 2.07 4.17 -1.23
C HIS A 31 1.15 2.94 -1.20
N LEU A 32 1.63 1.89 -0.53
CA LEU A 32 1.02 0.56 -0.50
C LEU A 32 1.48 -0.19 0.76
N CYS A 33 0.82 -1.32 1.05
CA CYS A 33 1.13 -2.11 2.25
C CYS A 33 2.58 -2.59 2.21
N VAL A 34 3.28 -2.48 3.34
CA VAL A 34 4.69 -2.89 3.50
C VAL A 34 4.84 -4.26 4.16
N GLN A 35 3.73 -4.96 4.44
CA GLN A 35 3.71 -6.28 5.10
C GLN A 35 4.50 -6.25 6.42
N CYS A 36 4.10 -5.34 7.33
CA CYS A 36 4.72 -5.19 8.65
C CYS A 36 4.75 -6.52 9.41
N THR A 37 5.76 -6.73 10.25
CA THR A 37 5.91 -7.99 11.00
C THR A 37 4.94 -8.12 12.19
N ASP A 38 4.45 -7.00 12.70
CA ASP A 38 3.59 -6.87 13.88
C ASP A 38 2.11 -6.62 13.54
N TYR A 39 1.78 -6.37 12.27
CA TYR A 39 0.42 -6.24 11.75
C TYR A 39 -0.57 -5.45 12.65
N PRO A 40 -0.27 -4.19 13.04
CA PRO A 40 -1.15 -3.41 13.92
C PRO A 40 -2.56 -3.22 13.34
N CYS A 41 -2.67 -3.21 12.00
CA CYS A 41 -3.95 -3.16 11.30
C CYS A 41 -4.83 -4.40 11.56
N VAL A 42 -4.24 -5.59 11.66
CA VAL A 42 -4.95 -6.85 11.95
C VAL A 42 -5.42 -6.84 13.41
N GLU A 43 -4.51 -6.54 14.35
CA GLU A 43 -4.82 -6.50 15.79
C GLU A 43 -5.90 -5.47 16.14
N SER A 44 -5.91 -4.33 15.43
CA SER A 44 -6.88 -3.26 15.66
C SER A 44 -8.31 -3.57 15.20
N CYS A 45 -8.54 -4.65 14.44
CA CYS A 45 -9.83 -4.92 13.84
C CYS A 45 -10.81 -5.52 14.86
N PRO A 46 -11.87 -4.80 15.29
CA PRO A 46 -12.79 -5.31 16.31
C PRO A 46 -13.76 -6.38 15.76
N PHE A 47 -13.78 -6.59 14.44
CA PHE A 47 -14.67 -7.52 13.74
C PHE A 47 -13.97 -8.80 13.28
N ASN A 48 -12.67 -8.96 13.56
CA ASN A 48 -11.86 -10.08 13.07
C ASN A 48 -11.98 -10.29 11.55
N ALA A 49 -12.05 -9.17 10.80
CA ALA A 49 -12.20 -9.16 9.35
C ALA A 49 -10.85 -9.16 8.61
N LEU A 50 -9.74 -9.01 9.33
CA LEU A 50 -8.40 -9.01 8.76
C LEU A 50 -7.63 -10.23 9.26
N SER A 51 -6.81 -10.81 8.38
CA SER A 51 -5.92 -11.93 8.71
C SER A 51 -4.61 -11.82 7.91
N VAL A 52 -3.62 -12.62 8.27
CA VAL A 52 -2.33 -12.70 7.56
C VAL A 52 -2.28 -14.02 6.81
N ASP A 53 -1.95 -13.97 5.53
CA ASP A 53 -1.63 -15.15 4.74
C ASP A 53 -0.24 -15.66 5.11
N GLU A 54 -0.14 -16.86 5.70
CA GLU A 54 1.14 -17.41 6.19
C GLU A 54 2.18 -17.64 5.09
N ARG A 55 1.74 -17.85 3.84
CA ARG A 55 2.62 -18.12 2.71
C ARG A 55 3.23 -16.84 2.14
N THR A 56 2.47 -15.75 2.12
CA THR A 56 2.84 -14.51 1.43
C THR A 56 3.06 -13.34 2.37
N SER A 57 2.69 -13.45 3.65
CA SER A 57 2.67 -12.35 4.62
C SER A 57 1.72 -11.20 4.22
N ALA A 58 0.83 -11.45 3.25
CA ALA A 58 -0.16 -10.47 2.82
C ALA A 58 -1.28 -10.34 3.85
N VAL A 59 -1.77 -9.12 4.05
CA VAL A 59 -2.99 -8.90 4.84
C VAL A 59 -4.19 -9.17 3.94
N LEU A 60 -5.05 -10.08 4.38
CA LEU A 60 -6.30 -10.44 3.70
C LEU A 60 -7.48 -9.77 4.41
N VAL A 61 -8.47 -9.36 3.62
CA VAL A 61 -9.70 -8.73 4.12
C VAL A 61 -10.89 -9.63 3.79
N ASP A 62 -11.55 -10.12 4.82
CA ASP A 62 -12.84 -10.79 4.75
C ASP A 62 -13.94 -9.74 4.53
N ARG A 63 -14.48 -9.70 3.30
CA ARG A 63 -15.46 -8.69 2.89
C ARG A 63 -16.80 -8.83 3.61
N GLU A 64 -17.15 -10.03 4.07
CA GLU A 64 -18.43 -10.28 4.74
C GLU A 64 -18.40 -9.77 6.18
N LYS A 65 -17.23 -9.81 6.83
CA LYS A 65 -17.04 -9.30 8.20
C LYS A 65 -16.63 -7.84 8.25
N CYS A 66 -16.02 -7.31 7.19
CA CYS A 66 -15.51 -5.94 7.17
C CYS A 66 -16.67 -4.94 7.12
N THR A 67 -16.79 -4.12 8.17
CA THR A 67 -17.83 -3.08 8.28
C THR A 67 -17.41 -1.72 7.73
N GLY A 68 -16.15 -1.57 7.29
CA GLY A 68 -15.62 -0.27 6.86
C GLY A 68 -15.33 0.71 8.00
N CYS A 69 -15.30 0.26 9.27
CA CYS A 69 -15.15 1.13 10.44
C CYS A 69 -13.88 1.98 10.51
N GLY A 70 -12.83 1.65 9.75
CA GLY A 70 -11.61 2.44 9.66
C GLY A 70 -10.56 2.21 10.76
N SER A 71 -10.77 1.32 11.74
CA SER A 71 -9.76 1.06 12.79
C SER A 71 -8.38 0.67 12.23
N CYS A 72 -8.35 -0.15 11.17
CA CYS A 72 -7.11 -0.53 10.49
C CYS A 72 -6.37 0.65 9.83
N ILE A 73 -7.09 1.72 9.45
CA ILE A 73 -6.51 2.93 8.85
C ILE A 73 -5.77 3.71 9.94
N GLU A 74 -6.39 3.91 11.09
CA GLU A 74 -5.79 4.65 12.21
C GLU A 74 -4.63 3.88 12.86
N ALA A 75 -4.72 2.55 12.92
CA ALA A 75 -3.66 1.72 13.48
C ALA A 75 -2.43 1.60 12.58
N CYS A 76 -2.58 1.81 11.26
CA CYS A 76 -1.47 1.74 10.32
C CYS A 76 -0.60 3.01 10.45
N PRO A 77 0.70 2.91 10.79
CA PRO A 77 1.57 4.09 10.92
C PRO A 77 1.62 4.93 9.63
N GLY A 78 1.57 4.27 8.47
CA GLY A 78 1.52 4.92 7.17
C GLY A 78 0.13 5.30 6.67
N ARG A 79 -0.96 4.99 7.40
CA ARG A 79 -2.37 5.18 6.96
C ARG A 79 -2.66 4.62 5.56
N ILE A 80 -2.08 3.47 5.25
CA ILE A 80 -2.16 2.82 3.93
C ILE A 80 -3.57 2.26 3.62
N PRO A 81 -4.24 1.54 4.55
CA PRO A 81 -5.58 1.06 4.28
C PRO A 81 -6.54 2.22 3.98
N HIS A 82 -7.48 2.00 3.06
CA HIS A 82 -8.55 2.95 2.77
C HIS A 82 -9.83 2.19 2.43
N ILE A 83 -10.97 2.87 2.42
CA ILE A 83 -12.26 2.21 2.19
C ILE A 83 -12.59 2.18 0.71
N HIS A 84 -13.04 1.01 0.24
CA HIS A 84 -13.50 0.84 -1.12
C HIS A 84 -14.71 1.77 -1.39
N PRO A 85 -14.65 2.64 -2.40
CA PRO A 85 -15.59 3.75 -2.58
C PRO A 85 -17.03 3.36 -2.89
N ARG A 86 -17.29 2.09 -3.25
CA ARG A 86 -18.64 1.56 -3.49
C ARG A 86 -19.05 0.56 -2.41
N ASP A 87 -18.28 -0.52 -2.31
CA ASP A 87 -18.61 -1.68 -1.47
C ASP A 87 -18.28 -1.50 0.03
N GLY A 88 -17.58 -0.44 0.44
CA GLY A 88 -17.42 -0.08 1.85
C GLY A 88 -16.47 -0.95 2.69
N TYR A 89 -15.80 -1.94 2.12
CA TYR A 89 -14.78 -2.75 2.82
C TYR A 89 -13.38 -2.11 2.74
N ALA A 90 -12.47 -2.49 3.64
CA ALA A 90 -11.10 -1.99 3.62
C ALA A 90 -10.28 -2.56 2.45
N LEU A 91 -9.54 -1.69 1.75
CA LEU A 91 -8.59 -2.03 0.71
C LEU A 91 -7.18 -2.03 1.27
N ILE A 92 -6.54 -3.19 1.21
CA ILE A 92 -5.15 -3.41 1.59
C ILE A 92 -4.52 -4.29 0.49
N CYS A 93 -3.25 -4.05 0.15
CA CYS A 93 -2.55 -4.87 -0.83
C CYS A 93 -2.42 -6.31 -0.32
N ASP A 94 -2.95 -7.24 -1.10
CA ASP A 94 -2.98 -8.69 -0.84
C ASP A 94 -1.88 -9.45 -1.59
N LEU A 95 -0.89 -8.71 -2.12
CA LEU A 95 0.18 -9.20 -2.99
C LEU A 95 -0.30 -10.02 -4.20
N CYS A 96 -1.59 -9.91 -4.58
CA CYS A 96 -2.22 -10.77 -5.57
C CYS A 96 -1.90 -12.26 -5.35
N GLY A 97 -1.93 -12.72 -4.08
CA GLY A 97 -1.59 -14.10 -3.74
C GLY A 97 -0.13 -14.49 -3.95
N GLY A 98 0.78 -13.51 -3.97
CA GLY A 98 2.22 -13.72 -4.17
C GLY A 98 2.67 -13.58 -5.63
N GLU A 99 1.76 -13.24 -6.55
CA GLU A 99 2.06 -12.95 -7.96
C GLU A 99 1.56 -11.54 -8.33
N PRO A 100 2.22 -10.46 -7.86
CA PRO A 100 1.71 -9.11 -7.97
C PRO A 100 1.58 -8.64 -9.43
N LYS A 101 0.35 -8.34 -9.84
CA LYS A 101 0.08 -7.88 -11.22
C LYS A 101 0.68 -6.53 -11.57
N CYS A 102 0.99 -5.70 -10.58
CA CYS A 102 1.76 -4.47 -10.78
C CYS A 102 3.21 -4.75 -11.22
N VAL A 103 3.85 -5.78 -10.63
CA VAL A 103 5.20 -6.19 -11.01
C VAL A 103 5.19 -6.79 -12.41
N GLU A 104 4.24 -7.70 -12.68
CA GLU A 104 4.08 -8.32 -14.01
C GLU A 104 3.90 -7.25 -15.10
N ALA A 105 3.01 -6.27 -14.89
CA ALA A 105 2.80 -5.18 -15.83
C ALA A 105 4.05 -4.31 -16.03
N CYS A 106 4.80 -4.02 -14.96
CA CYS A 106 6.04 -3.24 -15.02
C CYS A 106 7.12 -3.94 -15.85
N VAL A 107 7.26 -5.25 -15.69
CA VAL A 107 8.21 -6.08 -16.44
C VAL A 107 7.79 -6.22 -17.91
N ASN A 108 6.52 -6.51 -18.17
CA ASN A 108 6.01 -6.66 -19.54
C ASN A 108 6.09 -5.36 -20.36
N ALA A 109 5.97 -4.21 -19.69
CA ALA A 109 6.15 -2.90 -20.31
C ALA A 109 7.62 -2.49 -20.48
N GLY A 110 8.58 -3.29 -20.00
CA GLY A 110 10.02 -3.06 -20.17
C GLY A 110 10.62 -2.02 -19.21
N TYR A 111 9.91 -1.59 -18.16
CA TYR A 111 10.42 -0.62 -17.20
C TYR A 111 11.36 -1.24 -16.16
N TYR A 112 11.09 -2.49 -15.75
CA TYR A 112 11.87 -3.23 -14.75
C TYR A 112 12.10 -2.49 -13.41
N ALA A 113 11.25 -1.50 -13.08
CA ALA A 113 11.34 -0.72 -11.84
C ALA A 113 10.83 -1.48 -10.61
N LEU A 114 9.96 -2.48 -10.81
CA LEU A 114 9.38 -3.31 -9.76
C LEU A 114 9.87 -4.76 -9.89
N ARG A 115 10.07 -5.42 -8.74
CA ARG A 115 10.42 -6.84 -8.65
C ARG A 115 9.79 -7.48 -7.43
N VAL A 116 9.52 -8.78 -7.50
CA VAL A 116 9.12 -9.56 -6.31
C VAL A 116 10.38 -9.90 -5.52
N VAL A 117 10.41 -9.49 -4.25
CA VAL A 117 11.46 -9.88 -3.31
C VAL A 117 10.90 -10.98 -2.41
N ARG A 118 11.64 -12.08 -2.27
CA ARG A 118 11.30 -13.20 -1.38
C ARG A 118 12.29 -13.20 -0.23
N GLU A 119 11.94 -12.51 0.83
CA GLU A 119 12.76 -12.40 2.04
C GLU A 119 11.95 -12.79 3.28
N GLY A 120 12.66 -13.18 4.34
CA GLY A 120 12.02 -13.45 5.62
C GLY A 120 11.54 -12.15 6.29
N PRO A 121 10.64 -12.25 7.28
CA PRO A 121 10.17 -11.08 8.01
C PRO A 121 11.34 -10.35 8.68
N SER A 122 11.44 -9.04 8.46
CA SER A 122 12.42 -8.16 9.08
C SER A 122 11.72 -6.95 9.69
N VAL A 123 12.09 -6.62 10.94
CA VAL A 123 11.58 -5.44 11.64
C VAL A 123 11.90 -4.16 10.86
N SER A 124 12.96 -4.17 10.05
CA SER A 124 13.30 -3.04 9.18
C SER A 124 12.19 -2.70 8.18
N HIS A 125 11.32 -3.64 7.80
CA HIS A 125 10.20 -3.34 6.89
C HIS A 125 9.21 -2.36 7.50
N ASN A 126 9.02 -2.39 8.82
CA ASN A 126 8.12 -1.50 9.53
C ASN A 126 8.55 -0.02 9.38
N LEU A 127 9.84 0.25 9.15
CA LEU A 127 10.35 1.60 8.94
C LEU A 127 9.80 2.25 7.65
N PHE A 128 9.36 1.43 6.68
CA PHE A 128 8.75 1.92 5.45
C PHE A 128 7.24 2.19 5.58
N ALA A 129 6.61 1.82 6.70
CA ALA A 129 5.21 2.13 6.99
C ALA A 129 5.04 3.61 7.36
N ARG A 130 5.31 4.52 6.43
CA ARG A 130 5.27 5.97 6.64
C ARG A 130 4.18 6.61 5.82
N ARG A 131 3.79 7.82 6.23
CA ARG A 131 2.80 8.61 5.51
C ARG A 131 3.41 9.15 4.22
N PRO A 132 2.61 9.38 3.17
CA PRO A 132 3.13 9.87 1.90
C PRO A 132 3.80 11.24 2.03
N GLU A 133 3.37 12.09 2.97
CA GLU A 133 3.98 13.40 3.24
C GLU A 133 5.42 13.25 3.73
N ASP A 134 5.67 12.30 4.63
CA ASP A 134 6.99 12.05 5.20
C ASP A 134 7.94 11.48 4.15
N LEU A 135 7.46 10.54 3.33
CA LEU A 135 8.23 9.98 2.23
C LEU A 135 8.52 11.03 1.15
N THR A 136 7.55 11.88 0.83
CA THR A 136 7.72 12.95 -0.15
C THR A 136 8.80 13.91 0.30
N ARG A 137 8.78 14.36 1.56
CA ARG A 137 9.78 15.26 2.12
C ARG A 137 11.19 14.68 1.99
N ASP A 138 11.40 13.45 2.44
CA ASP A 138 12.71 12.80 2.37
C ASP A 138 13.22 12.71 0.91
N VAL A 139 12.35 12.34 -0.04
CA VAL A 139 12.73 12.25 -1.45
C VAL A 139 12.96 13.63 -2.07
N ALA A 140 12.14 14.62 -1.72
CA ALA A 140 12.27 16.00 -2.20
C ALA A 140 13.59 16.63 -1.73
N GLU A 141 13.96 16.46 -0.45
CA GLU A 141 15.24 16.91 0.10
C GLU A 141 16.42 16.28 -0.66
N ASN A 142 16.34 14.97 -0.96
CA ASN A 142 17.37 14.28 -1.71
C ASN A 142 17.48 14.73 -3.19
N LEU A 143 16.36 15.12 -3.81
CA LEU A 143 16.32 15.51 -5.22
C LEU A 143 16.61 16.99 -5.46
N TYR A 144 16.11 17.87 -4.58
CA TYR A 144 16.13 19.33 -4.77
C TYR A 144 17.03 20.08 -3.78
N GLY A 145 17.56 19.40 -2.75
CA GLY A 145 18.40 20.02 -1.72
C GLY A 145 17.65 21.14 -0.99
N GLU A 146 18.30 22.29 -0.81
CA GLU A 146 17.72 23.46 -0.13
C GLU A 146 16.42 23.96 -0.76
N LYS A 147 16.19 23.71 -2.06
CA LYS A 147 14.95 24.11 -2.75
C LYS A 147 13.74 23.25 -2.38
N ALA A 148 13.94 22.13 -1.68
CA ALA A 148 12.84 21.28 -1.24
C ALA A 148 11.90 22.01 -0.27
N GLU A 149 12.43 22.87 0.60
CA GLU A 149 11.64 23.62 1.59
C GLU A 149 10.62 24.57 0.95
N GLU A 150 10.89 25.05 -0.27
CA GLU A 150 9.96 25.94 -0.99
C GLU A 150 8.79 25.17 -1.64
N LEU A 151 8.91 23.84 -1.74
CA LEU A 151 7.98 22.98 -2.47
C LEU A 151 7.11 22.09 -1.58
N ILE A 152 7.52 21.87 -0.32
CA ILE A 152 6.84 21.03 0.69
C ILE A 152 5.77 21.85 1.42
#